data_AF-A0A7S0YQC0-F1
#
_entry.id   AF-A0A7S0YQC0-F1
#
_cell.length_a   1.000
_cell.length_b   1.000
_cell.length_c   1.000
_cell.angle_alpha   90.00
_cell.angle_beta   90.00
_cell.angle_gamma   90.00
#
_symmetry.space_group_name_H-M   'P 1'
#
loop_
_entity.id
_entity.type
_entity.pdbx_description
1 polymer ?
#
loop_
_entity_poly.entity_id
_entity_poly.type
_entity_poly.pdbx_seq_one_letter_code
_entity_poly.pdbx_strand_id
1 'polypeptide(L)'
;ATTSSPKAETSFFINLHNALMLHTHYYRKTQSGDNLKPLKNKLAKLHQYKVGGQCYCIDDMRRRLLRQKQGAKCEDPRIHFALSLGSMSCPDVRVFGVDELEDQLTEAAKRFCDRHVRVDISSDRSSHSTTTLLLPKLFKWHGKVFGQERQKMLHTLSGWVEDSTVQALLQDGSCKIK
;
A
#
# COMPACT_ATOMS: atom_id res chain seq x y z
N ALA A 1 -16.74 26.25 -12.14
CA ALA A 1 -16.46 24.83 -11.84
C ALA A 1 -16.21 24.72 -10.34
N THR A 2 -17.09 24.04 -9.60
CA THR A 2 -16.87 23.73 -8.18
C THR A 2 -15.67 22.79 -8.06
N THR A 3 -14.59 23.26 -7.46
CA THR A 3 -13.44 22.43 -7.11
C THR A 3 -13.90 21.35 -6.12
N SER A 4 -13.79 20.08 -6.50
CA SER A 4 -14.08 18.94 -5.60
C SER A 4 -13.16 18.98 -4.37
N SER A 5 -13.65 18.54 -3.22
CA SER A 5 -12.82 18.47 -2.02
C SER A 5 -11.65 17.48 -2.19
N PRO A 6 -10.51 17.66 -1.47
CA PRO A 6 -9.40 16.71 -1.53
C PRO A 6 -9.81 15.27 -1.20
N LYS A 7 -10.74 15.07 -0.25
CA LYS A 7 -11.30 13.74 0.07
C LYS A 7 -12.08 13.17 -1.10
N ALA A 8 -12.97 13.96 -1.72
CA ALA A 8 -13.75 13.50 -2.86
C ALA A 8 -12.86 13.09 -4.03
N GLU A 9 -11.81 13.86 -4.30
CA GLU A 9 -10.83 13.55 -5.34
C GLU A 9 -10.07 12.26 -5.03
N THR A 10 -9.56 12.10 -3.81
CA THR A 10 -8.81 10.91 -3.38
C THR A 10 -9.68 9.65 -3.43
N SER A 11 -10.88 9.67 -2.84
CA SER A 11 -11.81 8.54 -2.88
C SER A 11 -12.14 8.16 -4.32
N PHE A 12 -12.43 9.14 -5.17
CA PHE A 12 -12.73 8.92 -6.58
C PHE A 12 -11.59 8.21 -7.32
N PHE A 13 -10.36 8.71 -7.21
CA PHE A 13 -9.23 8.13 -7.95
C PHE A 13 -8.75 6.79 -7.40
N ILE A 14 -8.87 6.55 -6.09
CA ILE A 14 -8.61 5.21 -5.53
C ILE A 14 -9.60 4.20 -6.09
N ASN A 15 -10.90 4.54 -6.09
CA ASN A 15 -11.95 3.66 -6.60
C ASN A 15 -11.80 3.40 -8.09
N LEU A 16 -11.53 4.45 -8.88
CA LEU A 16 -11.31 4.34 -10.31
C LEU A 16 -10.08 3.49 -10.63
N HIS A 17 -8.99 3.64 -9.86
CA HIS A 17 -7.80 2.82 -9.97
C HIS A 17 -8.10 1.34 -9.72
N ASN A 18 -8.77 1.04 -8.60
CA ASN A 18 -9.09 -0.32 -8.20
C ASN A 18 -10.05 -1.00 -9.20
N ALA A 19 -11.06 -0.27 -9.70
CA ALA A 19 -11.95 -0.77 -10.74
C ALA A 19 -11.20 -1.07 -12.05
N LEU A 20 -10.34 -0.15 -12.51
CA LEU A 20 -9.57 -0.35 -13.74
C LEU A 20 -8.55 -1.50 -13.61
N MET A 21 -7.98 -1.71 -12.42
CA MET A 21 -7.12 -2.86 -12.16
C MET A 21 -7.91 -4.17 -12.26
N LEU A 22 -9.08 -4.27 -11.63
CA LEU A 22 -9.95 -5.45 -11.76
C LEU A 22 -10.31 -5.73 -13.23
N HIS A 23 -10.74 -4.70 -13.98
CA HIS A 23 -11.02 -4.81 -15.40
C HIS A 23 -9.80 -5.30 -16.19
N THR A 24 -8.60 -4.79 -15.88
CA THR A 24 -7.36 -5.21 -16.52
C THR A 24 -7.07 -6.70 -16.30
N HIS A 25 -7.27 -7.22 -15.09
CA HIS A 25 -7.10 -8.65 -14.81
C HIS A 25 -8.15 -9.51 -15.50
N TYR A 26 -9.41 -9.08 -15.48
CA TYR A 26 -10.51 -9.77 -16.15
C TYR A 26 -10.25 -9.90 -17.66
N TYR A 27 -9.94 -8.79 -18.32
CA TYR A 27 -9.66 -8.79 -19.77
C TYR A 27 -8.47 -9.69 -20.13
N ARG A 28 -7.45 -9.71 -19.28
CA ARG A 28 -6.26 -10.56 -19.47
C ARG A 28 -6.47 -12.02 -19.10
N LYS A 29 -7.56 -12.36 -18.43
CA LYS A 29 -7.82 -13.70 -17.87
C LYS A 29 -6.71 -14.15 -16.90
N THR A 30 -6.17 -13.22 -16.11
CA THR A 30 -5.13 -13.52 -15.11
C THR A 30 -5.59 -14.66 -14.19
N GLN A 31 -4.71 -15.63 -13.97
CA GLN A 31 -4.95 -16.77 -13.08
C GLN A 31 -4.13 -16.65 -11.79
N SER A 32 -4.53 -17.41 -10.77
CA SER A 32 -3.74 -17.53 -9.55
C SER A 32 -2.37 -18.14 -9.87
N GLY A 33 -1.30 -17.54 -9.32
CA GLY A 33 0.09 -17.96 -9.58
C GLY A 33 0.77 -17.27 -10.76
N ASP A 34 0.05 -16.48 -11.58
CA ASP A 34 0.66 -15.72 -12.67
C ASP A 34 1.75 -14.77 -12.17
N ASN A 35 2.96 -14.85 -12.77
CA ASN A 35 4.03 -13.89 -12.48
C ASN A 35 3.83 -12.59 -13.27
N LEU A 36 3.13 -11.63 -12.65
CA LEU A 36 2.82 -10.35 -13.27
C LEU A 36 3.95 -9.30 -13.17
N LYS A 37 5.02 -9.62 -12.44
CA LYS A 37 6.13 -8.67 -12.20
C LYS A 37 6.74 -8.12 -13.51
N PRO A 38 7.02 -8.95 -14.55
CA PRO A 38 7.57 -8.44 -15.81
C PRO A 38 6.59 -7.54 -16.57
N LEU A 39 5.29 -7.71 -16.34
CA LEU A 39 4.24 -7.01 -17.06
C LEU A 39 3.77 -5.75 -16.34
N LYS A 40 4.22 -5.48 -15.11
CA LYS A 40 3.74 -4.38 -14.26
C LYS A 40 3.60 -3.04 -15.01
N ASN A 41 4.61 -2.64 -15.78
CA ASN A 41 4.58 -1.37 -16.52
C ASN A 41 3.58 -1.39 -17.69
N LYS A 42 3.43 -2.54 -18.36
CA LYS A 42 2.46 -2.73 -19.44
C LYS A 42 1.04 -2.75 -18.88
N LEU A 43 0.81 -3.46 -17.77
CA LEU A 43 -0.47 -3.53 -17.07
C LEU A 43 -0.96 -2.14 -16.65
N ALA A 44 -0.05 -1.34 -16.10
CA ALA A 44 -0.40 0.00 -15.61
C ALA A 44 -0.88 0.97 -16.71
N LYS A 45 -0.64 0.64 -17.99
CA LYS A 45 -1.02 1.46 -19.16
C LYS A 45 -1.96 0.75 -20.13
N LEU A 46 -2.36 -0.50 -19.84
CA LEU A 46 -3.05 -1.36 -20.80
C LEU A 46 -4.45 -0.85 -21.15
N HIS A 47 -5.19 -0.42 -20.14
CA HIS A 47 -6.56 0.09 -20.29
C HIS A 47 -6.67 1.51 -19.74
N GLN A 48 -7.67 2.22 -20.23
CA GLN A 48 -7.99 3.58 -19.84
C GLN A 48 -9.51 3.74 -19.70
N TYR A 49 -9.92 4.58 -18.76
CA TYR A 49 -11.30 5.05 -18.66
C TYR A 49 -11.38 6.54 -18.98
N LYS A 50 -12.41 6.93 -19.73
CA LYS A 50 -12.70 8.33 -20.03
C LYS A 50 -13.68 8.87 -19.00
N VAL A 51 -13.24 9.82 -18.17
CA VAL A 51 -14.05 10.46 -17.13
C VAL A 51 -13.90 11.97 -17.28
N GLY A 52 -15.03 12.69 -17.36
CA GLY A 52 -15.00 14.16 -17.49
C GLY A 52 -14.24 14.65 -18.71
N GLY A 53 -14.24 13.87 -19.81
CA GLY A 53 -13.50 14.19 -21.03
C GLY A 53 -12.01 13.81 -21.02
N GLN A 54 -11.46 13.38 -19.87
CA GLN A 54 -10.05 13.00 -19.72
C GLN A 54 -9.90 11.48 -19.67
N CYS A 55 -8.82 10.95 -20.24
CA CYS A 55 -8.49 9.54 -20.17
C CYS A 55 -7.54 9.27 -19.00
N TYR A 56 -7.84 8.23 -18.22
CA TYR A 56 -7.02 7.83 -17.07
C TYR A 56 -6.63 6.36 -17.19
N CYS A 57 -5.32 6.07 -17.16
CA CYS A 57 -4.82 4.73 -16.86
C CYS A 57 -4.42 4.59 -15.37
N ILE A 58 -4.12 3.35 -14.97
CA ILE A 58 -3.65 3.01 -13.61
C ILE A 58 -2.44 3.87 -13.22
N ASP A 59 -1.47 4.01 -14.13
CA ASP A 59 -0.26 4.78 -13.91
C ASP A 59 -0.52 6.29 -13.74
N ASP A 60 -1.50 6.85 -14.46
CA ASP A 60 -1.90 8.25 -14.31
C ASP A 60 -2.53 8.51 -12.95
N MET A 61 -3.45 7.64 -12.53
CA MET A 61 -4.12 7.76 -11.23
C MET A 61 -3.13 7.60 -10.07
N ARG A 62 -2.20 6.64 -10.17
CA ARG A 62 -1.11 6.48 -9.19
C ARG A 62 -0.24 7.72 -9.11
N ARG A 63 0.21 8.26 -10.25
CA ARG A 63 0.97 9.51 -10.24
C ARG A 63 0.17 10.64 -9.61
N ARG A 64 -1.12 10.76 -9.91
CA ARG A 64 -1.96 11.82 -9.37
C ARG A 64 -2.11 11.74 -7.86
N LEU A 65 -2.41 10.56 -7.34
CA LEU A 65 -2.60 10.31 -5.90
C LEU A 65 -1.30 10.41 -5.11
N LEU A 66 -0.20 9.86 -5.65
CA LEU A 66 1.09 9.75 -4.95
C LEU A 66 2.02 10.94 -5.22
N ARG A 67 1.71 11.78 -6.23
CA ARG A 67 2.45 13.02 -6.54
C ARG A 67 1.49 14.21 -6.48
N GLN A 68 0.77 14.37 -5.36
CA GLN A 68 0.11 15.66 -5.12
C GLN A 68 1.20 16.74 -4.97
N LYS A 69 1.29 17.56 -6.03
CA LYS A 69 2.14 18.73 -6.32
C LYS A 69 3.48 18.83 -5.58
N GLN A 70 4.55 18.96 -6.36
CA GLN A 70 5.84 19.49 -5.91
C GLN A 70 5.60 20.74 -5.04
N GLY A 71 5.74 20.58 -3.72
CA GLY A 71 5.42 21.62 -2.73
C GLY A 71 4.46 21.19 -1.60
N ALA A 72 3.69 20.10 -1.75
CA ALA A 72 2.88 19.56 -0.65
C ALA A 72 3.75 18.71 0.30
N LYS A 73 3.76 19.09 1.57
CA LYS A 73 4.41 18.35 2.67
C LYS A 73 3.74 16.98 2.82
N CYS A 74 4.48 15.91 2.52
CA CYS A 74 4.19 14.52 2.87
C CYS A 74 3.00 13.88 2.11
N GLU A 75 3.30 12.90 1.26
CA GLU A 75 2.34 11.93 0.72
C GLU A 75 1.72 11.14 1.88
N ASP A 76 0.39 10.98 1.89
CA ASP A 76 -0.26 10.13 2.89
C ASP A 76 0.12 8.66 2.63
N PRO A 77 0.90 8.02 3.52
CA PRO A 77 1.37 6.65 3.33
C PRO A 77 0.24 5.65 3.20
N ARG A 78 -0.95 5.95 3.75
CA ARG A 78 -2.08 5.02 3.74
C ARG A 78 -2.62 4.77 2.34
N ILE A 79 -2.41 5.70 1.41
CA ILE A 79 -2.82 5.55 0.00
C ILE A 79 -2.12 4.34 -0.64
N HIS A 80 -0.88 4.01 -0.25
CA HIS A 80 -0.19 2.81 -0.76
C HIS A 80 -0.90 1.50 -0.39
N PHE A 81 -1.69 1.49 0.69
CA PHE A 81 -2.51 0.34 1.10
C PHE A 81 -3.91 0.34 0.48
N ALA A 82 -4.27 1.40 -0.24
CA ALA A 82 -5.55 1.50 -0.93
C ALA A 82 -5.47 1.16 -2.43
N LEU A 83 -4.25 1.19 -3.00
CA LEU A 83 -3.99 0.98 -4.43
C LEU A 83 -3.52 -0.44 -4.71
N SER A 84 -4.48 -1.35 -4.96
CA SER A 84 -4.17 -2.75 -5.28
C SER A 84 -3.69 -2.93 -6.72
N LEU A 85 -2.66 -3.77 -6.93
CA LEU A 85 -2.24 -4.24 -8.25
C LEU A 85 -2.67 -5.69 -8.54
N GLY A 86 -3.59 -6.24 -7.74
CA GLY A 86 -4.16 -7.57 -7.94
C GLY A 86 -3.17 -8.74 -7.89
N SER A 87 -2.09 -8.61 -7.11
CA SER A 87 -1.20 -9.75 -6.79
C SER A 87 -1.31 -10.14 -5.32
N MET A 88 -0.87 -11.34 -4.95
CA MET A 88 -0.94 -11.85 -3.57
C MET A 88 -0.24 -10.99 -2.51
N SER A 89 0.74 -10.18 -2.93
CA SER A 89 1.49 -9.27 -2.04
C SER A 89 0.95 -7.84 -2.04
N CYS A 90 -0.17 -7.59 -2.73
CA CYS A 90 -0.82 -6.29 -2.80
C CYS A 90 -1.86 -6.12 -1.69
N PRO A 91 -2.22 -4.87 -1.38
CA PRO A 91 -3.37 -4.60 -0.55
C PRO A 91 -4.68 -5.13 -1.16
N ASP A 92 -5.66 -5.31 -0.29
CA ASP A 92 -7.01 -5.69 -0.68
C ASP A 92 -7.63 -4.65 -1.61
N VAL A 93 -8.41 -5.13 -2.58
CA VAL A 93 -9.25 -4.26 -3.39
C VAL A 93 -10.43 -3.82 -2.53
N ARG A 94 -10.58 -2.51 -2.33
CA ARG A 94 -11.65 -1.91 -1.52
C ARG A 94 -12.25 -0.69 -2.24
N VAL A 95 -13.45 -0.32 -1.80
CA VAL A 95 -14.15 0.90 -2.21
C VAL A 95 -14.08 1.90 -1.05
N PHE A 96 -13.86 3.17 -1.40
CA PHE A 96 -13.64 4.26 -0.46
C PHE A 96 -14.73 5.33 -0.62
N GLY A 97 -15.42 5.65 0.47
CA GLY A 97 -16.39 6.74 0.57
C GLY A 97 -15.69 8.08 0.77
N VAL A 98 -16.39 9.19 0.53
CA VAL A 98 -15.84 10.53 0.80
C VAL A 98 -15.85 10.83 2.29
N ASP A 99 -16.93 10.45 2.97
CA ASP A 99 -17.17 10.76 4.37
C ASP A 99 -16.31 9.88 5.29
N GLU A 100 -16.15 8.60 4.95
CA GLU A 100 -15.38 7.62 5.74
C GLU A 100 -13.93 7.41 5.25
N LEU A 101 -13.42 8.26 4.35
CA LEU A 101 -12.13 8.04 3.69
C LEU A 101 -10.98 7.79 4.69
N GLU A 102 -10.89 8.60 5.73
CA GLU A 102 -9.81 8.54 6.72
C GLU A 102 -9.79 7.21 7.49
N ASP A 103 -10.97 6.76 7.91
CA ASP A 103 -11.13 5.51 8.67
C ASP A 103 -10.87 4.31 7.76
N GLN A 104 -11.36 4.36 6.52
CA GLN A 104 -11.16 3.29 5.54
C GLN A 104 -9.70 3.16 5.10
N LEU A 105 -8.98 4.27 4.96
CA LEU A 105 -7.54 4.29 4.70
C LEU A 105 -6.76 3.69 5.88
N THR A 106 -7.12 4.05 7.10
CA THR A 106 -6.50 3.52 8.32
C THR A 106 -6.75 2.01 8.44
N GLU A 107 -7.99 1.57 8.22
CA GLU A 107 -8.34 0.15 8.20
C GLU A 107 -7.61 -0.61 7.09
N ALA A 108 -7.43 -0.01 5.91
CA ALA A 108 -6.67 -0.63 4.83
C ALA A 108 -5.20 -0.85 5.22
N ALA A 109 -4.59 0.13 5.90
CA ALA A 109 -3.24 0.02 6.43
C ALA A 109 -3.11 -1.09 7.48
N LYS A 110 -4.05 -1.14 8.43
CA LYS A 110 -4.10 -2.16 9.48
C LYS A 110 -4.20 -3.57 8.92
N ARG A 111 -5.19 -3.81 8.06
CA ARG A 111 -5.38 -5.13 7.41
C ARG A 111 -4.18 -5.57 6.59
N PHE A 112 -3.52 -4.63 5.89
CA PHE A 112 -2.31 -4.95 5.15
C PHE A 112 -1.18 -5.37 6.08
N CYS A 113 -0.98 -4.62 7.17
CA CYS A 113 0.06 -4.92 8.16
C CYS A 113 -0.21 -6.26 8.85
N ASP A 114 -1.42 -6.49 9.34
CA ASP A 114 -1.82 -7.77 9.96
C ASP A 114 -1.58 -8.98 9.03
N ARG A 115 -1.92 -8.83 7.75
CA ARG A 115 -1.72 -9.93 6.80
C ARG A 115 -0.26 -10.16 6.43
N HIS A 116 0.56 -9.12 6.33
CA HIS A 116 1.83 -9.22 5.63
C HIS A 116 3.07 -8.91 6.47
N VAL A 117 2.93 -8.28 7.63
CA VAL A 117 4.01 -8.14 8.61
C VAL A 117 4.08 -9.43 9.42
N ARG A 118 5.26 -10.03 9.50
CA ARG A 118 5.45 -11.32 10.19
C ARG A 118 6.66 -11.25 11.12
N VAL A 119 6.61 -12.02 12.20
CA VAL A 119 7.74 -12.21 13.10
C VAL A 119 8.34 -13.58 12.83
N ASP A 120 9.65 -13.61 12.64
CA ASP A 120 10.44 -14.82 12.51
C ASP A 120 11.41 -14.91 13.69
N ILE A 121 11.31 -15.97 14.47
CA ILE A 121 12.19 -16.23 15.61
C ILE A 121 13.08 -17.39 15.22
N SER A 122 14.36 -17.09 15.03
CA SER A 122 15.38 -18.10 14.70
C SER A 122 16.34 -18.26 15.87
N SER A 123 16.57 -19.52 16.27
CA SER A 123 17.60 -19.87 17.22
C SER A 123 18.85 -20.33 16.47
N ASP A 124 20.02 -19.79 16.82
CA ASP A 124 21.27 -20.32 16.30
C ASP A 124 21.76 -21.55 17.10
N ARG A 125 22.86 -22.17 16.65
CA ARG A 125 23.46 -23.34 17.31
C ARG A 125 24.01 -23.03 18.72
N SER A 126 24.10 -21.77 19.12
CA SER A 126 24.55 -21.30 20.43
C SER A 126 23.41 -20.98 21.40
N SER A 127 22.16 -21.35 21.06
CA SER A 127 20.94 -21.04 21.82
C SER A 127 20.59 -19.55 21.92
N HIS A 128 21.21 -18.69 21.09
CA HIS A 128 20.79 -17.30 20.98
C HIS A 128 19.57 -17.18 20.05
N SER A 129 18.49 -16.65 20.59
CA SER A 129 17.26 -16.39 19.82
C SER A 129 17.37 -15.00 19.17
N THR A 130 17.26 -14.94 17.84
CA THR A 130 17.16 -13.69 17.08
C THR A 130 15.74 -13.53 16.57
N THR A 131 15.09 -12.45 16.99
CA THR A 131 13.79 -12.04 16.47
C THR A 131 13.96 -11.13 15.26
N THR A 132 13.31 -11.47 14.15
CA THR A 132 13.32 -10.72 12.90
C THR A 132 11.90 -10.33 12.49
N LEU A 133 11.67 -9.04 12.29
CA LEU A 133 10.45 -8.50 11.71
C LEU A 133 10.58 -8.51 10.18
N LEU A 134 9.77 -9.34 9.54
CA LEU A 134 9.68 -9.47 8.09
C LEU A 134 8.65 -8.46 7.56
N LEU A 135 9.13 -7.50 6.77
CA LEU A 135 8.29 -6.47 6.16
C LEU A 135 8.05 -6.75 4.66
N PRO A 136 6.84 -6.46 4.17
CA PRO A 136 6.57 -6.46 2.74
C PRO A 136 7.50 -5.52 1.97
N LYS A 137 7.90 -5.93 0.75
CA LYS A 137 8.73 -5.09 -0.14
C LYS A 137 8.10 -3.71 -0.44
N LEU A 138 6.79 -3.55 -0.23
CA LEU A 138 6.09 -2.28 -0.30
C LEU A 138 6.79 -1.19 0.54
N PHE A 139 7.15 -1.51 1.79
CA PHE A 139 7.85 -0.58 2.69
C PHE A 139 9.22 -0.17 2.16
N LYS A 140 9.95 -1.11 1.55
CA LYS A 140 11.23 -0.81 0.89
C LYS A 140 11.06 0.06 -0.35
N TRP A 141 10.08 -0.23 -1.21
CA TRP A 141 9.84 0.53 -2.44
C TRP A 141 9.42 1.97 -2.18
N HIS A 142 8.70 2.19 -1.08
CA HIS A 142 8.14 3.48 -0.69
C HIS A 142 8.78 4.03 0.58
N GLY A 143 10.04 3.66 0.86
CA GLY A 143 10.73 4.04 2.11
C GLY A 143 10.86 5.56 2.32
N LYS A 144 10.79 6.37 1.26
CA LYS A 144 10.73 7.85 1.40
C LYS A 144 9.48 8.32 2.16
N VAL A 145 8.38 7.59 2.03
CA VAL A 145 7.09 7.92 2.66
C VAL A 145 6.98 7.25 4.03
N PHE A 146 7.35 5.96 4.12
CA PHE A 146 7.26 5.19 5.36
C PHE A 146 8.39 5.46 6.38
N GLY A 147 9.49 6.06 5.93
CA GLY A 147 10.70 6.31 6.72
C GLY A 147 11.85 5.36 6.32
N GLN A 148 12.95 5.91 5.83
CA GLN A 148 14.13 5.10 5.48
C GLN A 148 14.95 4.70 6.72
N GLU A 149 14.86 5.51 7.78
CA GLU A 149 15.49 5.22 9.06
C GLU A 149 14.66 4.23 9.85
N ARG A 150 15.35 3.29 10.49
CA ARG A 150 14.74 2.23 11.31
C ARG A 150 13.71 2.78 12.30
N GLN A 151 14.07 3.79 13.09
CA GLN A 151 13.17 4.35 14.10
C GLN A 151 11.89 4.95 13.49
N LYS A 152 12.01 5.64 12.36
CA LYS A 152 10.86 6.20 11.63
C LYS A 152 9.96 5.10 11.09
N MET A 153 10.54 4.05 10.51
CA MET A 153 9.78 2.88 10.03
C MET A 153 9.04 2.19 11.19
N LEU A 154 9.71 1.93 12.31
CA LEU A 154 9.10 1.32 13.50
C LEU A 154 7.97 2.18 14.05
N HIS A 155 8.17 3.50 14.14
CA HIS A 155 7.14 4.44 14.56
C HIS A 155 5.92 4.40 13.64
N THR A 156 6.13 4.46 12.32
CA THR A 156 5.04 4.36 11.34
C THR A 156 4.26 3.05 11.48
N LEU A 157 4.95 1.92 11.62
CA LEU A 157 4.32 0.61 11.79
C LEU A 157 3.51 0.49 13.09
N SER A 158 3.97 1.14 14.17
CA SER A 158 3.28 1.09 15.47
C SER A 158 1.86 1.67 15.42
N GLY A 159 1.56 2.52 14.43
CA GLY A 159 0.21 3.06 14.22
C GLY A 159 -0.77 2.11 13.54
N TRP A 160 -0.29 1.04 12.88
CA TRP A 160 -1.14 0.15 12.06
C TRP A 160 -1.00 -1.34 12.37
N VAL A 161 0.03 -1.77 13.09
CA VAL A 161 0.12 -3.16 13.55
C VAL A 161 -0.72 -3.32 14.82
N GLU A 162 -1.60 -4.32 14.89
CA GLU A 162 -2.38 -4.58 16.11
C GLU A 162 -1.86 -5.78 16.92
N ASP A 163 -1.00 -6.61 16.32
CA ASP A 163 -0.38 -7.75 17.00
C ASP A 163 0.46 -7.29 18.20
N SER A 164 0.07 -7.75 19.39
CA SER A 164 0.71 -7.38 20.66
C SER A 164 2.18 -7.78 20.76
N THR A 165 2.57 -8.90 20.14
CA THR A 165 3.97 -9.36 20.10
C THR A 165 4.79 -8.44 19.23
N VAL A 166 4.29 -8.10 18.04
CA VAL A 166 4.95 -7.15 17.15
C VAL A 166 5.05 -5.78 17.84
N GLN A 167 3.97 -5.31 18.47
CA GLN A 167 3.97 -4.04 19.20
C GLN A 167 5.06 -3.99 20.28
N ALA A 168 5.22 -5.05 21.07
CA ALA A 168 6.30 -5.13 22.06
C ALA A 168 7.69 -5.05 21.40
N LEU A 169 7.89 -5.74 20.27
CA LEU A 169 9.15 -5.71 19.53
C LEU A 169 9.44 -4.34 18.89
N LEU A 170 8.40 -3.63 18.43
CA LEU A 170 8.52 -2.28 17.88
C LEU A 170 8.96 -1.29 18.97
N GLN A 171 8.50 -1.47 20.21
CA GLN A 171 8.83 -0.61 21.36
C GLN A 171 10.23 -0.89 21.92
N ASP A 172 10.58 -2.16 22.12
CA ASP A 172 11.89 -2.57 22.65
C ASP A 172 13.02 -2.38 21.62
N GLY A 173 12.69 -2.44 20.32
CA GLY A 173 13.65 -2.20 19.25
C GLY A 173 14.71 -3.29 19.11
N SER A 174 14.54 -4.44 19.78
CA SER A 174 15.46 -5.59 19.78
C SER A 174 15.39 -6.45 18.51
N CYS A 175 14.40 -6.24 17.63
CA CYS A 175 14.20 -7.08 16.44
C CYS A 175 15.02 -6.64 15.21
N LYS A 176 15.60 -7.56 14.42
CA LYS A 176 16.12 -7.20 13.08
C LYS A 176 14.95 -6.87 12.14
N ILE A 177 15.13 -5.97 11.17
CA ILE A 177 14.10 -5.69 10.14
C ILE A 177 14.61 -6.23 8.80
N LYS A 178 13.78 -6.99 8.08
CA LYS A 178 14.12 -7.59 6.80
C LYS A 178 13.04 -7.40 5.75
#